data_AF-A0A507FI70-F1
#
_entry.id   AF-A0A507FI70-F1
#
_cell.length_a   1.000
_cell.length_b   1.000
_cell.length_c   1.000
_cell.angle_alpha   90.00
_cell.angle_beta   90.00
_cell.angle_gamma   90.00
#
_symmetry.space_group_name_H-M   'P 1'
#
loop_
_entity.id
_entity.type
_entity.pdbx_description
1 polymer ?
#
loop_
_entity_poly.entity_id
_entity_poly.type
_entity_poly.pdbx_seq_one_letter_code
_entity_poly.pdbx_strand_id
1 'polypeptide(L)'
;MDLDSGATLRRIDDNATFRRDTNPTTLEQPAPSERVEQSGLAATVMGLDWWAKAALLWSLLQLLVLLVAQGLVLKSHYEELSALTAINASHPDYLYLDQSANSVLPNAQALSIYEIIFLFGQFFQTYLAFDAIITSSKIQLVASAAFNVGLFGDSVAQYIQADNLISVTSVGMFHFQNLQLFGFAIHRTSPFEIAVIVLSAVFLIGWTFFVFKLYNIFGWSVFKELGADVEVRKRLTIYHIYMMLLKIDVFFFVSFVVQYVLLAFPEDGIPKTVTAIFSPIGVVALLFIAYYAVTRESNVLMTFLLIGLSGGIGYLVDRVIDIWTVSDITRYKSCKISLTMFTTVTILVSLATFGVAVLNFLNFGKGLMSALKNKKGGSTIDRSLELNSIANSGSRNNGYGSNGYPGQGTGDYSDQYKTAVGSSRFGQ
;
A
#
# COMPACT_ATOMS: atom_id res chain seq x y z
N MET A 1 -50.33 -23.50 -61.74
CA MET A 1 -51.70 -24.01 -61.67
C MET A 1 -52.47 -22.95 -60.93
N ASP A 2 -53.31 -22.22 -61.67
CA ASP A 2 -54.47 -21.43 -61.24
C ASP A 2 -54.32 -20.33 -60.18
N LEU A 3 -55.06 -19.22 -60.21
CA LEU A 3 -55.93 -18.54 -61.17
C LEU A 3 -56.24 -17.20 -60.47
N ASP A 4 -55.94 -16.11 -61.15
CA ASP A 4 -56.79 -14.94 -61.43
C ASP A 4 -57.74 -14.28 -60.39
N SER A 5 -58.02 -13.02 -60.71
CA SER A 5 -59.00 -12.07 -60.15
C SER A 5 -58.52 -11.25 -58.95
N GLY A 6 -58.48 -9.92 -58.96
CA GLY A 6 -59.07 -8.95 -59.87
C GLY A 6 -60.04 -8.07 -59.09
N ALA A 7 -59.80 -6.75 -59.15
CA ALA A 7 -60.78 -5.69 -58.89
C ALA A 7 -61.15 -5.47 -57.39
N THR A 8 -61.47 -4.27 -56.88
CA THR A 8 -61.45 -2.90 -57.40
C THR A 8 -61.65 -1.98 -56.18
N LEU A 9 -61.02 -0.82 -56.27
CA LEU A 9 -61.16 0.40 -55.47
C LEU A 9 -62.55 0.71 -54.89
N ARG A 10 -62.58 1.24 -53.65
CA ARG A 10 -63.36 2.45 -53.35
C ARG A 10 -62.84 3.18 -52.12
N ARG A 11 -62.36 4.40 -52.36
CA ARG A 11 -62.02 5.46 -51.40
C ARG A 11 -63.19 6.43 -51.38
N ILE A 12 -63.79 6.70 -50.22
CA ILE A 12 -64.52 7.95 -49.94
C ILE A 12 -64.34 8.25 -48.44
N ASP A 13 -63.73 9.41 -48.18
CA ASP A 13 -63.60 10.08 -46.89
C ASP A 13 -64.97 10.61 -46.41
N ASP A 14 -65.21 10.67 -45.11
CA ASP A 14 -65.37 11.94 -44.37
C ASP A 14 -66.03 11.76 -42.98
N ASN A 15 -65.26 12.21 -41.98
CA ASN A 15 -65.67 12.90 -40.75
C ASN A 15 -66.90 12.44 -39.96
N ALA A 16 -66.64 11.78 -38.82
CA ALA A 16 -67.36 12.08 -37.58
C ALA A 16 -66.54 11.77 -36.32
N THR A 17 -66.31 12.81 -35.52
CA THR A 17 -66.13 12.81 -34.06
C THR A 17 -64.90 12.13 -33.45
N PHE A 18 -63.82 12.91 -33.33
CA PHE A 18 -62.71 12.69 -32.40
C PHE A 18 -63.17 12.98 -30.95
N ARG A 19 -63.46 11.93 -30.18
CA ARG A 19 -63.67 12.00 -28.72
C ARG A 19 -62.45 11.39 -28.03
N ARG A 20 -61.87 12.13 -27.09
CA ARG A 20 -60.74 11.74 -26.24
C ARG A 20 -61.07 10.47 -25.46
N ASP A 21 -60.27 9.43 -25.64
CA ASP A 21 -60.15 8.34 -24.67
C ASP A 21 -58.74 8.35 -24.07
N THR A 22 -58.73 8.45 -22.76
CA THR A 22 -57.57 8.40 -21.86
C THR A 22 -56.97 6.99 -21.82
N ASN A 23 -55.65 6.92 -22.01
CA ASN A 23 -54.81 5.73 -21.81
C ASN A 23 -55.10 4.99 -20.49
N PRO A 24 -55.19 3.65 -20.48
CA PRO A 24 -54.95 2.85 -19.29
C PRO A 24 -53.45 2.50 -19.20
N THR A 25 -52.80 3.03 -18.17
CA THR A 25 -51.76 2.37 -17.36
C THR A 25 -50.75 1.47 -18.10
N THR A 26 -49.74 2.09 -18.70
CA THR A 26 -48.39 1.51 -18.72
C THR A 26 -47.91 1.36 -17.29
N LEU A 27 -47.61 0.14 -16.86
CA LEU A 27 -46.83 -0.13 -15.65
C LEU A 27 -45.50 0.61 -15.77
N GLU A 28 -45.37 1.72 -15.05
CA GLU A 28 -44.10 2.42 -14.86
C GLU A 28 -43.11 1.45 -14.21
N GLN A 29 -42.21 0.88 -15.01
CA GLN A 29 -40.89 0.53 -14.50
C GLN A 29 -40.23 1.83 -14.04
N PRO A 30 -39.75 1.93 -12.79
CA PRO A 30 -39.01 3.12 -12.39
C PRO A 30 -37.73 3.21 -13.24
N ALA A 31 -37.52 4.39 -13.83
CA ALA A 31 -36.40 4.71 -14.68
C ALA A 31 -35.05 4.42 -13.97
N PRO A 32 -34.01 3.99 -14.70
CA PRO A 32 -32.68 3.73 -14.14
C PRO A 32 -31.89 5.04 -13.99
N SER A 33 -32.43 6.02 -13.28
CA SER A 33 -31.82 7.36 -13.18
C SER A 33 -31.57 7.89 -11.76
N GLU A 34 -31.61 7.04 -10.72
CA GLU A 34 -31.25 7.43 -9.34
C GLU A 34 -30.24 6.49 -8.64
N ARG A 35 -29.42 5.75 -9.40
CA ARG A 35 -28.26 5.00 -8.86
C ARG A 35 -26.92 5.56 -9.34
N VAL A 36 -26.82 6.87 -9.45
CA VAL A 36 -25.57 7.54 -9.76
C VAL A 36 -25.43 8.70 -8.76
N GLU A 37 -24.25 8.82 -8.15
CA GLU A 37 -23.84 9.88 -7.20
C GLU A 37 -24.20 9.75 -5.70
N GLN A 38 -23.92 8.58 -5.09
CA GLN A 38 -23.37 8.58 -3.72
C GLN A 38 -22.11 7.72 -3.59
N SER A 39 -21.33 7.57 -4.67
CA SER A 39 -20.02 6.93 -4.65
C SER A 39 -18.93 7.89 -4.16
N GLY A 40 -19.13 8.47 -2.99
CA GLY A 40 -18.06 9.18 -2.28
C GLY A 40 -17.20 8.19 -1.50
N LEU A 41 -15.89 8.45 -1.40
CA LEU A 41 -15.01 7.74 -0.45
C LEU A 41 -15.65 7.68 0.96
N ALA A 42 -16.38 8.74 1.35
CA ALA A 42 -17.11 8.81 2.61
C ALA A 42 -18.24 7.76 2.73
N ALA A 43 -19.08 7.59 1.71
CA ALA A 43 -20.15 6.57 1.71
C ALA A 43 -19.57 5.15 1.73
N THR A 44 -18.44 4.96 1.03
CA THR A 44 -17.68 3.71 1.05
C THR A 44 -17.21 3.40 2.48
N VAL A 45 -16.49 4.33 3.11
CA VAL A 45 -15.99 4.18 4.48
C VAL A 45 -17.12 4.00 5.50
N MET A 46 -18.29 4.60 5.27
CA MET A 46 -19.46 4.43 6.16
C MET A 46 -20.10 3.04 6.08
N GLY A 47 -20.01 2.33 4.96
CA GLY A 47 -20.52 0.96 4.83
C GLY A 47 -19.56 -0.15 5.30
N LEU A 48 -18.34 0.22 5.70
CA LEU A 48 -17.34 -0.73 6.21
C LEU A 48 -17.66 -1.24 7.61
N ASP A 49 -17.15 -2.44 7.92
CA ASP A 49 -17.25 -3.04 9.25
C ASP A 49 -16.60 -2.14 10.32
N TRP A 50 -17.08 -2.24 11.56
CA TRP A 50 -16.60 -1.42 12.68
C TRP A 50 -15.08 -1.57 12.87
N TRP A 51 -14.56 -2.79 12.77
CA TRP A 51 -13.12 -3.06 12.89
C TRP A 51 -12.30 -2.39 11.79
N ALA A 52 -12.85 -2.30 10.57
CA ALA A 52 -12.18 -1.64 9.46
C ALA A 52 -12.15 -0.11 9.64
N LYS A 53 -13.24 0.48 10.14
CA LYS A 53 -13.27 1.90 10.52
C LYS A 53 -12.29 2.23 11.66
N ALA A 54 -12.26 1.39 12.68
CA ALA A 54 -11.32 1.53 13.80
C ALA A 54 -9.86 1.42 13.32
N ALA A 55 -9.55 0.48 12.41
CA ALA A 55 -8.22 0.35 11.83
C ALA A 55 -7.82 1.56 10.99
N LEU A 56 -8.73 2.10 10.16
CA LEU A 56 -8.47 3.34 9.40
C LEU A 56 -8.19 4.52 10.33
N LEU A 57 -8.98 4.67 11.40
CA LEU A 57 -8.76 5.71 12.41
C LEU A 57 -7.41 5.52 13.11
N TRP A 58 -7.03 4.28 13.44
CA TRP A 58 -5.73 3.98 14.03
C TRP A 58 -4.57 4.36 13.10
N SER A 59 -4.69 4.06 11.80
CA SER A 59 -3.67 4.45 10.81
C SER A 59 -3.58 5.97 10.63
N LEU A 60 -4.72 6.69 10.64
CA LEU A 60 -4.72 8.16 10.59
C LEU A 60 -4.12 8.77 11.86
N LEU A 61 -4.39 8.17 13.02
CA LEU A 61 -3.81 8.57 14.29
C LEU A 61 -2.29 8.36 14.29
N GLN A 62 -1.83 7.21 13.78
CA GLN A 62 -0.40 6.93 13.57
C GLN A 62 0.25 8.04 12.74
N LEU A 63 -0.34 8.38 11.59
CA LEU A 63 0.17 9.43 10.71
C LEU A 63 0.27 10.77 11.43
N LEU A 64 -0.79 11.22 12.10
CA LEU A 64 -0.82 12.52 12.77
C LEU A 64 0.23 12.59 13.89
N VAL A 65 0.24 11.59 14.77
CA VAL A 65 1.13 11.56 15.93
C VAL A 65 2.60 11.49 15.50
N LEU A 66 2.93 10.61 14.55
CA LEU A 66 4.31 10.48 14.07
C LEU A 66 4.74 11.67 13.20
N LEU A 67 3.82 12.33 12.49
CA LEU A 67 4.13 13.56 11.77
C LEU A 67 4.49 14.70 12.74
N VAL A 68 3.75 14.86 13.84
CA VAL A 68 4.06 15.86 14.86
C VAL A 68 5.39 15.53 15.55
N ALA A 69 5.59 14.27 15.96
CA ALA A 69 6.83 13.84 16.61
C ALA A 69 8.04 14.04 15.69
N GLN A 70 7.94 13.63 14.42
CA GLN A 70 9.00 13.82 13.44
C GLN A 70 9.26 15.29 13.14
N GLY A 71 8.22 16.14 13.11
CA GLY A 71 8.36 17.58 12.96
C GLY A 71 9.15 18.22 14.10
N LEU A 72 8.99 17.72 15.33
CA LEU A 72 9.79 18.17 16.48
C LEU A 72 11.26 17.75 16.36
N VAL A 73 11.52 16.51 15.91
CA VAL A 73 12.88 16.02 15.63
C VAL A 73 13.55 16.90 14.58
N LEU A 74 12.90 17.10 13.42
CA LEU A 74 13.40 17.94 12.33
C LEU A 74 13.69 19.38 12.78
N LYS A 75 12.81 19.97 13.61
CA LYS A 75 13.03 21.30 14.17
C LYS A 75 14.27 21.34 15.05
N SER A 76 14.40 20.38 15.97
CA SER A 76 15.55 20.29 16.87
C SER A 76 16.86 20.05 16.10
N HIS A 77 16.81 19.19 15.08
CA HIS A 77 17.94 18.89 14.22
C HIS A 77 18.34 20.08 13.35
N TYR A 78 17.38 20.86 12.87
CA TYR A 78 17.65 22.12 12.16
C TYR A 78 18.34 23.16 13.04
N GLU A 79 17.91 23.29 14.30
CA GLU A 79 18.58 24.16 15.28
C GLU A 79 20.03 23.72 15.50
N GLU A 80 20.28 22.42 15.65
CA GLU A 80 21.62 21.85 15.78
C GLU A 80 22.48 22.10 14.54
N LEU A 81 21.94 21.86 13.34
CA LEU A 81 22.61 22.13 12.06
C LEU A 81 22.98 23.61 11.90
N SER A 82 22.09 24.52 12.30
CA SER A 82 22.33 25.96 12.23
C SER A 82 23.46 26.40 13.17
N ALA A 83 23.51 25.82 14.37
CA ALA A 83 24.59 26.05 15.33
C ALA A 83 25.93 25.53 14.80
N LEU A 84 25.95 24.31 14.24
CA LEU A 84 27.14 23.73 13.61
C LEU A 84 27.64 24.58 12.44
N THR A 85 26.72 25.12 11.63
CA THR A 85 27.08 25.99 10.50
C THR A 85 27.67 27.32 10.98
N ALA A 86 27.10 27.92 12.03
CA ALA A 86 27.63 29.15 12.62
C ALA A 86 29.01 28.95 13.27
N ILE A 87 29.22 27.80 13.91
CA ILE A 87 30.53 27.42 14.46
C ILE A 87 31.54 27.20 13.34
N ASN A 88 31.17 26.50 12.26
CA ASN A 88 32.04 26.30 11.10
C ASN A 88 32.48 27.63 10.46
N ALA A 89 31.55 28.60 10.38
CA ALA A 89 31.82 29.91 9.81
C ALA A 89 32.76 30.77 10.69
N SER A 90 32.70 30.59 12.01
CA SER A 90 33.52 31.34 12.97
C SER A 90 34.87 30.67 13.24
N HIS A 91 34.90 29.34 13.25
CA HIS A 91 36.06 28.53 13.60
C HIS A 91 36.09 27.27 12.73
N PRO A 92 36.60 27.36 11.49
CA PRO A 92 36.64 26.23 10.57
C PRO A 92 37.39 25.02 11.17
N ASP A 93 38.49 25.25 11.87
CA ASP A 93 39.39 24.22 12.40
C ASP A 93 38.76 23.31 13.47
N TYR A 94 37.62 23.70 14.07
CA TYR A 94 36.93 22.92 15.10
C TYR A 94 36.02 21.81 14.54
N LEU A 95 35.67 21.87 13.26
CA LEU A 95 34.77 20.92 12.59
C LEU A 95 35.49 20.06 11.53
N TYR A 96 36.74 20.39 11.19
CA TYR A 96 37.65 19.52 10.42
C TYR A 96 38.36 18.55 11.36
N LEU A 97 37.62 17.55 11.80
CA LEU A 97 38.10 16.54 12.71
C LEU A 97 38.79 15.44 11.92
N ASP A 98 40.13 15.42 11.94
CA ASP A 98 41.01 14.40 11.37
C ASP A 98 40.74 14.04 9.89
N GLN A 99 41.78 13.80 9.11
CA GLN A 99 41.66 13.41 7.71
C GLN A 99 40.88 12.08 7.52
N SER A 100 40.58 11.39 8.64
CA SER A 100 39.77 10.18 8.73
C SER A 100 38.30 10.38 9.20
N ALA A 101 37.89 11.52 9.79
CA ALA A 101 36.55 11.75 10.39
C ALA A 101 35.78 12.92 9.74
N ASN A 102 35.53 12.74 8.44
CA ASN A 102 34.96 13.72 7.51
C ASN A 102 33.67 14.42 7.93
N SER A 103 33.77 15.75 7.95
CA SER A 103 32.71 16.77 7.80
C SER A 103 31.36 16.42 8.43
N VAL A 104 31.25 16.71 9.74
CA VAL A 104 30.01 16.63 10.53
C VAL A 104 28.81 17.27 9.82
N LEU A 105 29.03 18.36 9.06
CA LEU A 105 27.98 19.14 8.41
C LEU A 105 27.23 18.38 7.28
N PRO A 106 27.88 17.83 6.23
CA PRO A 106 27.25 16.93 5.27
C PRO A 106 26.53 15.74 5.89
N ASN A 107 27.03 15.18 6.99
CA ASN A 107 26.41 14.04 7.65
C ASN A 107 25.12 14.43 8.36
N ALA A 108 25.10 15.60 9.01
CA ALA A 108 23.89 16.15 9.60
C ALA A 108 22.84 16.49 8.51
N GLN A 109 23.26 17.05 7.37
CA GLN A 109 22.36 17.26 6.22
C GLN A 109 21.78 15.96 5.69
N ALA A 110 22.58 14.90 5.65
CA ALA A 110 22.14 13.59 5.22
C ALA A 110 21.10 12.98 6.17
N LEU A 111 21.28 13.14 7.49
CA LEU A 111 20.28 12.71 8.47
C LEU A 111 18.91 13.39 8.21
N SER A 112 18.89 14.69 7.91
CA SER A 112 17.64 15.41 7.56
C SER A 112 16.91 14.78 6.37
N ILE A 113 17.65 14.24 5.39
CA ILE A 113 17.05 13.57 4.22
C ILE A 113 16.36 12.27 4.64
N TYR A 114 16.99 11.47 5.52
CA TYR A 114 16.37 10.24 6.03
C TYR A 114 15.11 10.53 6.85
N GLU A 115 15.11 11.58 7.65
CA GLU A 115 13.95 12.03 8.42
C GLU A 115 12.77 12.44 7.52
N ILE A 116 13.04 13.11 6.39
CA ILE A 116 12.02 13.47 5.39
C ILE A 116 11.45 12.21 4.72
N ILE A 117 12.31 11.24 4.39
CA ILE A 117 11.87 9.98 3.76
C ILE A 117 11.03 9.16 4.73
N PHE A 118 11.38 9.13 6.01
CA PHE A 118 10.56 8.51 7.04
C PHE A 118 9.17 9.15 7.12
N LEU A 119 9.09 10.48 7.04
CA LEU A 119 7.82 11.21 7.01
C LEU A 119 6.98 10.82 5.78
N PHE A 120 7.60 10.76 4.59
CA PHE A 120 6.94 10.26 3.38
C PHE A 120 6.48 8.80 3.54
N GLY A 121 7.28 7.98 4.23
CA GLY A 121 6.95 6.62 4.62
C GLY A 121 5.67 6.51 5.44
N GLN A 122 5.43 7.41 6.39
CA GLN A 122 4.17 7.41 7.18
C GLN A 122 2.93 7.69 6.31
N PHE A 123 3.04 8.61 5.35
CA PHE A 123 1.97 8.84 4.38
C PHE A 123 1.73 7.61 3.51
N PHE A 124 2.80 6.97 3.04
CA PHE A 124 2.70 5.78 2.22
C PHE A 124 2.12 4.58 2.99
N GLN A 125 2.49 4.40 4.27
CA GLN A 125 1.89 3.38 5.15
C GLN A 125 0.38 3.59 5.30
N THR A 126 -0.05 4.83 5.50
CA THR A 126 -1.47 5.17 5.59
C THR A 126 -2.18 4.90 4.26
N TYR A 127 -1.56 5.25 3.13
CA TYR A 127 -2.07 4.89 1.81
C TYR A 127 -2.24 3.37 1.65
N LEU A 128 -1.26 2.56 2.04
CA LEU A 128 -1.34 1.10 1.99
C LEU A 128 -2.45 0.55 2.90
N ALA A 129 -2.62 1.12 4.09
CA ALA A 129 -3.70 0.76 5.02
C ALA A 129 -5.09 1.03 4.40
N PHE A 130 -5.27 2.21 3.82
CA PHE A 130 -6.51 2.57 3.12
C PHE A 130 -6.78 1.67 1.93
N ASP A 131 -5.78 1.46 1.07
CA ASP A 131 -5.89 0.61 -0.11
C ASP A 131 -6.24 -0.84 0.25
N ALA A 132 -5.58 -1.40 1.28
CA ALA A 132 -5.83 -2.75 1.77
C ALA A 132 -7.27 -2.93 2.28
N ILE A 133 -7.79 -1.93 3.01
CA ILE A 133 -9.11 -1.96 3.61
C ILE A 133 -10.20 -1.73 2.56
N ILE A 134 -10.06 -0.73 1.68
CA ILE A 134 -11.01 -0.43 0.62
C ILE A 134 -11.10 -1.59 -0.38
N THR A 135 -9.96 -2.19 -0.74
CA THR A 135 -9.93 -3.35 -1.66
C THR A 135 -10.23 -4.67 -0.94
N SER A 136 -10.36 -4.66 0.39
CA SER A 136 -10.53 -5.85 1.23
C SER A 136 -9.51 -6.95 0.93
N SER A 137 -8.26 -6.54 0.66
CA SER A 137 -7.20 -7.42 0.17
C SER A 137 -6.31 -7.87 1.32
N LYS A 138 -6.37 -9.17 1.64
CA LYS A 138 -5.49 -9.79 2.66
C LYS A 138 -4.01 -9.62 2.35
N ILE A 139 -3.65 -9.68 1.08
CA ILE A 139 -2.25 -9.58 0.63
C ILE A 139 -1.74 -8.17 0.91
N GLN A 140 -2.51 -7.13 0.57
CA GLN A 140 -2.15 -5.74 0.84
C GLN A 140 -2.15 -5.45 2.34
N LEU A 141 -3.06 -6.07 3.10
CA LEU A 141 -3.10 -5.92 4.56
C LEU A 141 -1.82 -6.47 5.21
N VAL A 142 -1.39 -7.68 4.86
CA VAL A 142 -0.12 -8.26 5.37
C VAL A 142 1.08 -7.42 4.92
N ALA A 143 1.06 -6.93 3.68
CA ALA A 143 2.11 -6.06 3.16
C ALA A 143 2.23 -4.74 3.93
N SER A 144 1.09 -4.11 4.28
CA SER A 144 1.07 -2.91 5.13
C SER A 144 1.61 -3.19 6.54
N ALA A 145 1.45 -4.41 7.06
CA ALA A 145 2.04 -4.79 8.34
C ALA A 145 3.56 -4.90 8.24
N ALA A 146 4.05 -5.57 7.20
CA ALA A 146 5.49 -5.67 6.92
C ALA A 146 6.14 -4.30 6.67
N PHE A 147 5.45 -3.40 5.96
CA PHE A 147 5.92 -2.04 5.76
C PHE A 147 6.00 -1.24 7.07
N ASN A 148 5.04 -1.42 8.00
CA ASN A 148 5.10 -0.79 9.32
C ASN A 148 6.28 -1.31 10.17
N VAL A 149 6.64 -2.60 10.04
CA VAL A 149 7.87 -3.15 10.65
C VAL A 149 9.11 -2.47 10.06
N GLY A 150 9.14 -2.26 8.74
CA GLY A 150 10.20 -1.51 8.06
C GLY A 150 10.36 -0.09 8.62
N LEU A 151 9.27 0.66 8.74
CA LEU A 151 9.29 2.00 9.33
C LEU A 151 9.79 1.99 10.78
N PHE A 152 9.39 1.02 11.58
CA PHE A 152 9.96 0.87 12.92
C PHE A 152 11.48 0.65 12.87
N GLY A 153 11.96 -0.22 11.98
CA GLY A 153 13.40 -0.41 11.74
C GLY A 153 14.11 0.88 11.33
N ASP A 154 13.51 1.67 10.43
CA ASP A 154 14.04 2.96 10.00
C ASP A 154 14.13 3.97 11.15
N SER A 155 13.19 3.97 12.10
CA SER A 155 13.26 4.84 13.28
C SER A 155 14.45 4.51 14.19
N VAL A 156 14.77 3.23 14.33
CA VAL A 156 15.95 2.77 15.09
C VAL A 156 17.24 3.10 14.34
N ALA A 157 17.27 2.87 13.03
CA ALA A 157 18.43 3.20 12.20
C ALA A 157 18.77 4.69 12.24
N GLN A 158 17.75 5.57 12.20
CA GLN A 158 17.93 7.02 12.33
C GLN A 158 18.57 7.40 13.67
N TYR A 159 18.10 6.84 14.78
CA TYR A 159 18.70 7.09 16.10
C TYR A 159 20.17 6.66 16.18
N ILE A 160 20.49 5.47 15.68
CA ILE A 160 21.87 4.99 15.63
C ILE A 160 22.72 5.93 14.77
N GLN A 161 22.18 6.41 13.66
CA GLN A 161 22.90 7.35 12.80
C GLN A 161 23.12 8.70 13.48
N ALA A 162 22.11 9.23 14.19
CA ALA A 162 22.18 10.48 14.92
C ALA A 162 23.19 10.43 16.09
N ASP A 163 23.22 9.34 16.86
CA ASP A 163 24.19 9.13 17.94
C ASP A 163 25.64 9.09 17.42
N ASN A 164 25.84 8.50 16.23
CA ASN A 164 27.14 8.43 15.59
C ASN A 164 27.56 9.70 14.84
N LEU A 165 26.70 10.74 14.76
CA LEU A 165 27.04 12.00 14.06
C LEU A 165 28.15 12.79 14.75
N ILE A 166 28.14 12.86 16.09
CA ILE A 166 29.06 13.68 16.88
C ILE A 166 29.47 12.91 18.14
N SER A 167 30.55 12.12 18.04
CA SER A 167 31.15 11.48 19.21
C SER A 167 32.27 12.37 19.79
N VAL A 168 32.44 12.36 21.11
CA VAL A 168 33.56 13.05 21.80
C VAL A 168 34.92 12.58 21.25
N THR A 169 34.99 11.31 20.84
CA THR A 169 36.16 10.70 20.21
C THR A 169 36.47 11.30 18.84
N SER A 170 35.44 11.64 18.05
CA SER A 170 35.62 12.33 16.76
C SER A 170 36.03 13.79 16.95
N VAL A 171 35.49 14.50 17.96
CA VAL A 171 35.73 15.94 18.16
C VAL A 171 37.08 16.24 18.84
N GLY A 172 37.61 15.28 19.59
CA GLY A 172 38.76 15.50 20.45
C GLY A 172 38.37 16.32 21.69
N MET A 173 38.88 15.90 22.85
CA MET A 173 38.49 16.46 24.16
C MET A 173 38.65 17.98 24.25
N PHE A 174 39.69 18.54 23.64
CA PHE A 174 39.97 19.98 23.67
C PHE A 174 38.94 20.81 22.89
N HIS A 175 38.56 20.39 21.68
CA HIS A 175 37.56 21.11 20.88
C HIS A 175 36.15 20.89 21.42
N PHE A 176 35.88 19.71 21.98
CA PHE A 176 34.61 19.41 22.64
C PHE A 176 34.34 20.36 23.83
N GLN A 177 35.35 20.59 24.66
CA GLN A 177 35.22 21.50 25.80
C GLN A 177 34.95 22.95 25.36
N ASN A 178 35.54 23.38 24.25
CA ASN A 178 35.27 24.69 23.64
C ASN A 178 33.86 24.77 23.03
N LEU A 179 33.38 23.72 22.36
CA LEU A 179 32.01 23.65 21.83
C LEU A 179 30.95 23.72 22.94
N GLN A 180 31.19 23.05 24.07
CA GLN A 180 30.32 23.15 25.26
C GLN A 180 30.27 24.56 25.84
N LEU A 181 31.39 25.30 25.82
CA LEU A 181 31.42 26.71 26.24
C LEU A 181 30.59 27.62 25.32
N PHE A 182 30.45 27.26 24.03
CA PHE A 182 29.53 27.91 23.09
C PHE A 182 28.08 27.38 23.16
N GLY A 183 27.76 26.57 24.17
CA GLY A 183 26.40 26.07 24.42
C GLY A 183 25.99 24.89 23.53
N PHE A 184 26.92 24.25 22.84
CA PHE A 184 26.65 23.06 22.04
C PHE A 184 26.48 21.83 22.94
N ALA A 185 25.34 21.15 22.82
CA ALA A 185 25.06 19.89 23.52
C ALA A 185 25.02 18.75 22.51
N ILE A 186 25.83 17.70 22.73
CA ILE A 186 25.81 16.49 21.89
C ILE A 186 24.43 15.85 21.98
N HIS A 187 23.88 15.52 20.81
CA HIS A 187 22.68 14.70 20.66
C HIS A 187 21.49 15.26 21.45
N ARG A 188 21.27 16.57 21.34
CA ARG A 188 20.11 17.24 21.96
C ARG A 188 18.77 16.72 21.43
N THR A 189 18.77 16.11 20.25
CA THR A 189 17.63 15.46 19.59
C THR A 189 17.24 14.10 20.21
N SER A 190 18.12 13.47 21.00
CA SER A 190 17.93 12.14 21.60
C SER A 190 16.55 11.85 22.19
N PRO A 191 15.99 12.71 23.08
CA PRO A 191 14.70 12.40 23.71
C PRO A 191 13.54 12.39 22.71
N PHE A 192 13.61 13.20 21.65
CA PHE A 192 12.57 13.25 20.61
C PHE A 192 12.66 12.03 19.68
N GLU A 193 13.87 11.60 19.32
CA GLU A 193 14.09 10.41 18.50
C GLU A 193 13.65 9.13 19.23
N ILE A 194 13.99 9.00 20.52
CA ILE A 194 13.53 7.89 21.36
C ILE A 194 12.00 7.88 21.44
N ALA A 195 11.36 9.06 21.55
CA ALA A 195 9.91 9.16 21.53
C ALA A 195 9.33 8.65 20.20
N VAL A 196 9.94 8.96 19.05
CA VAL A 196 9.52 8.44 17.74
C VAL A 196 9.63 6.91 17.69
N ILE A 197 10.71 6.32 18.20
CA ILE A 197 10.88 4.85 18.27
C ILE A 197 9.78 4.21 19.11
N VAL A 198 9.53 4.74 20.31
CA VAL A 198 8.51 4.20 21.23
C VAL A 198 7.11 4.33 20.64
N LEU A 199 6.78 5.49 20.06
CA LEU A 199 5.50 5.72 19.39
C LEU A 199 5.33 4.77 18.20
N SER A 200 6.37 4.61 17.38
CA SER A 200 6.37 3.69 16.23
C SER A 200 6.13 2.24 16.68
N ALA A 201 6.74 1.80 17.78
CA ALA A 201 6.50 0.49 18.37
C ALA A 201 5.04 0.29 18.84
N VAL A 202 4.47 1.29 19.52
CA VAL A 202 3.07 1.25 19.99
C VAL A 202 2.12 1.14 18.80
N PHE A 203 2.32 1.97 17.77
CA PHE A 203 1.48 1.94 16.58
C PHE A 203 1.65 0.66 15.77
N LEU A 204 2.86 0.10 15.70
CA LEU A 204 3.13 -1.20 15.08
C LEU A 204 2.37 -2.34 15.77
N ILE A 205 2.41 -2.39 17.11
CA ILE A 205 1.70 -3.41 17.89
C ILE A 205 0.18 -3.27 17.67
N GLY A 206 -0.34 -2.05 17.74
CA GLY A 206 -1.75 -1.77 17.48
C GLY A 206 -2.17 -2.13 16.05
N TRP A 207 -1.35 -1.80 15.05
CA TRP A 207 -1.63 -2.13 13.65
C TRP A 207 -1.63 -3.64 13.43
N THR A 208 -0.69 -4.37 14.05
CA THR A 208 -0.62 -5.83 13.99
C THR A 208 -1.89 -6.47 14.57
N PHE A 209 -2.42 -5.93 15.67
CA PHE A 209 -3.70 -6.38 16.23
C PHE A 209 -4.87 -6.19 15.24
N PHE A 210 -4.98 -5.01 14.60
CA PHE A 210 -6.02 -4.77 13.59
C PHE A 210 -5.86 -5.67 12.38
N VAL A 211 -4.62 -5.87 11.90
CA VAL A 211 -4.30 -6.79 10.81
C VAL A 211 -4.79 -8.19 11.14
N PHE A 212 -4.53 -8.71 12.35
CA PHE A 212 -5.00 -10.04 12.75
C PHE A 212 -6.54 -10.15 12.72
N LYS A 213 -7.27 -9.14 13.20
CA LYS A 213 -8.73 -9.12 13.16
C LYS A 213 -9.26 -9.06 11.72
N LEU A 214 -8.76 -8.13 10.92
CA LEU A 214 -9.18 -7.92 9.54
C LEU A 214 -8.80 -9.09 8.63
N TYR A 215 -7.67 -9.76 8.88
CA TYR A 215 -7.26 -10.93 8.12
C TYR A 215 -8.29 -12.06 8.19
N ASN A 216 -8.86 -12.29 9.37
CA ASN A 216 -9.91 -13.28 9.56
C ASN A 216 -11.20 -12.86 8.84
N ILE A 217 -11.60 -11.60 8.96
CA ILE A 217 -12.81 -11.04 8.32
C ILE A 217 -12.74 -11.17 6.80
N PHE A 218 -11.63 -10.73 6.19
CA PHE A 218 -11.41 -10.83 4.74
C PHE A 218 -11.19 -12.28 4.28
N GLY A 219 -10.81 -13.18 5.19
CA GLY A 219 -10.62 -14.59 4.88
C GLY A 219 -11.93 -15.30 4.57
N TRP A 220 -12.97 -15.00 5.33
CA TRP A 220 -14.31 -15.57 5.16
C TRP A 220 -15.02 -15.06 3.91
N SER A 221 -14.79 -13.81 3.51
CA SER A 221 -15.46 -13.20 2.36
C SER A 221 -14.92 -13.74 1.03
N VAL A 222 -13.60 -13.87 0.89
CA VAL A 222 -12.93 -14.43 -0.30
C VAL A 222 -13.28 -15.91 -0.54
N PHE A 223 -13.52 -16.68 0.53
CA PHE A 223 -13.90 -18.09 0.41
C PHE A 223 -15.28 -18.28 -0.25
N LYS A 224 -16.25 -17.38 0.03
CA LYS A 224 -17.61 -17.48 -0.52
C LYS A 224 -17.69 -17.05 -1.99
N GLU A 225 -16.87 -16.09 -2.42
CA GLU A 225 -16.98 -15.48 -3.75
C GLU A 225 -16.28 -16.27 -4.87
N LEU A 226 -15.13 -16.91 -4.58
CA LEU A 226 -14.31 -17.55 -5.62
C LEU A 226 -14.71 -19.00 -5.96
N GLY A 227 -15.65 -19.60 -5.23
CA GLY A 227 -16.01 -21.01 -5.42
C GLY A 227 -14.82 -21.97 -5.19
N ALA A 228 -15.01 -23.25 -5.54
CA ALA A 228 -14.04 -24.32 -5.27
C ALA A 228 -12.87 -24.41 -6.28
N ASP A 229 -12.78 -23.54 -7.29
CA ASP A 229 -11.68 -23.60 -8.26
C ASP A 229 -10.37 -23.04 -7.66
N VAL A 230 -9.55 -23.97 -7.20
CA VAL A 230 -8.26 -23.70 -6.55
C VAL A 230 -7.26 -23.09 -7.51
N GLU A 231 -7.31 -23.42 -8.81
CA GLU A 231 -6.33 -22.96 -9.79
C GLU A 231 -6.52 -21.49 -10.17
N VAL A 232 -7.76 -21.08 -10.41
CA VAL A 232 -8.08 -19.67 -10.69
C VAL A 232 -7.72 -18.79 -9.50
N ARG A 233 -8.04 -19.25 -8.28
CA ARG A 233 -7.68 -18.56 -7.04
C ARG A 233 -6.16 -18.41 -6.88
N LYS A 234 -5.38 -19.44 -7.20
CA LYS A 234 -3.92 -19.40 -7.15
C LYS A 234 -3.36 -18.35 -8.12
N ARG A 235 -3.82 -18.33 -9.37
CA ARG A 235 -3.38 -17.36 -10.39
C ARG A 235 -3.73 -15.92 -10.01
N LEU A 236 -4.95 -15.69 -9.52
CA LEU A 236 -5.35 -14.37 -9.00
C LEU A 236 -4.54 -13.94 -7.78
N THR A 237 -4.18 -14.87 -6.89
CA THR A 237 -3.35 -14.56 -5.73
C THR A 237 -1.97 -14.05 -6.16
N ILE A 238 -1.32 -14.73 -7.13
CA ILE A 238 -0.03 -14.32 -7.69
C ILE A 238 -0.12 -12.94 -8.35
N TYR A 239 -1.21 -12.66 -9.09
CA TYR A 239 -1.46 -11.33 -9.65
C TYR A 239 -1.55 -10.24 -8.58
N HIS A 240 -2.32 -10.45 -7.52
CA HIS A 240 -2.46 -9.45 -6.46
C HIS A 240 -1.16 -9.27 -5.64
N ILE A 241 -0.38 -10.34 -5.43
CA ILE A 241 0.95 -10.25 -4.82
C ILE A 241 1.85 -9.37 -5.68
N TYR A 242 1.88 -9.59 -6.99
CA TYR A 242 2.68 -8.77 -7.90
C TYR A 242 2.26 -7.31 -7.90
N MET A 243 0.96 -7.03 -7.99
CA MET A 243 0.45 -5.66 -7.96
C MET A 243 0.75 -4.95 -6.63
N MET A 244 0.75 -5.70 -5.52
CA MET A 244 1.13 -5.18 -4.21
C MET A 244 2.63 -4.89 -4.14
N LEU A 245 3.47 -5.83 -4.59
CA LEU A 245 4.93 -5.64 -4.64
C LEU A 245 5.30 -4.43 -5.51
N LEU A 246 4.63 -4.26 -6.66
CA LEU A 246 4.84 -3.10 -7.53
C LEU A 246 4.56 -1.77 -6.81
N LYS A 247 3.53 -1.70 -5.96
CA LYS A 247 3.24 -0.49 -5.17
C LYS A 247 4.37 -0.20 -4.18
N ILE A 248 4.85 -1.24 -3.51
CA ILE A 248 5.97 -1.13 -2.55
C ILE A 248 7.27 -0.73 -3.27
N ASP A 249 7.54 -1.31 -4.44
CA ASP A 249 8.68 -0.97 -5.27
C ASP A 249 8.70 0.51 -5.63
N VAL A 250 7.55 1.13 -5.93
CA VAL A 250 7.49 2.58 -6.19
C VAL A 250 8.11 3.37 -5.04
N PHE A 251 7.73 3.05 -3.81
CA PHE A 251 8.26 3.73 -2.63
C PHE A 251 9.78 3.52 -2.50
N PHE A 252 10.26 2.29 -2.59
CA PHE A 252 11.67 1.98 -2.41
C PHE A 252 12.55 2.56 -3.51
N PHE A 253 12.16 2.44 -4.78
CA PHE A 253 12.93 3.01 -5.88
C PHE A 253 12.92 4.54 -5.85
N VAL A 254 11.78 5.19 -5.59
CA VAL A 254 11.73 6.66 -5.47
C VAL A 254 12.61 7.14 -4.32
N SER A 255 12.50 6.51 -3.16
CA SER A 255 13.31 6.85 -1.98
C SER A 255 14.80 6.61 -2.22
N PHE A 256 15.16 5.49 -2.87
CA PHE A 256 16.54 5.20 -3.25
C PHE A 256 17.09 6.27 -4.19
N VAL A 257 16.34 6.66 -5.21
CA VAL A 257 16.76 7.71 -6.14
C VAL A 257 16.96 9.04 -5.43
N VAL A 258 16.04 9.43 -4.55
CA VAL A 258 16.16 10.68 -3.77
C VAL A 258 17.41 10.64 -2.88
N GLN A 259 17.62 9.57 -2.11
CA GLN A 259 18.81 9.41 -1.27
C GLN A 259 20.09 9.44 -2.09
N TYR A 260 20.13 8.67 -3.17
CA TYR A 260 21.30 8.55 -4.01
C TYR A 260 21.63 9.88 -4.70
N VAL A 261 20.65 10.60 -5.25
CA VAL A 261 20.89 11.89 -5.90
C VAL A 261 21.37 12.96 -4.93
N LEU A 262 20.74 13.04 -3.76
CA LEU A 262 21.04 14.07 -2.78
C LEU A 262 22.36 13.81 -2.04
N LEU A 263 22.73 12.54 -1.81
CA LEU A 263 23.92 12.17 -1.04
C LEU A 263 25.13 11.84 -1.91
N ALA A 264 24.93 11.23 -3.08
CA ALA A 264 26.01 10.60 -3.83
C ALA A 264 26.76 11.53 -4.77
N PHE A 265 26.40 12.81 -4.92
CA PHE A 265 27.07 13.66 -5.92
C PHE A 265 27.52 15.02 -5.36
N PRO A 266 28.74 15.50 -5.67
CA PRO A 266 29.19 16.87 -5.37
C PRO A 266 28.35 17.92 -6.11
N GLU A 267 28.24 19.14 -5.60
CA GLU A 267 27.36 20.19 -6.16
C GLU A 267 27.66 20.56 -7.63
N ASP A 268 28.89 20.34 -8.13
CA ASP A 268 29.35 20.92 -9.41
C ASP A 268 29.73 19.88 -10.48
N GLY A 269 28.78 19.06 -10.94
CA GLY A 269 29.03 18.13 -12.05
C GLY A 269 27.86 17.95 -13.00
N ILE A 270 28.07 18.20 -14.30
CA ILE A 270 27.14 17.81 -15.38
C ILE A 270 26.67 16.34 -15.28
N PRO A 271 27.51 15.35 -14.85
CA PRO A 271 27.08 13.97 -14.65
C PRO A 271 26.03 13.77 -13.53
N LYS A 272 26.01 14.65 -12.51
CA LYS A 272 25.03 14.61 -11.40
C LYS A 272 23.63 14.92 -11.91
N THR A 273 23.48 16.00 -12.66
CA THR A 273 22.17 16.47 -13.16
C THR A 273 21.54 15.47 -14.13
N VAL A 274 22.35 14.87 -15.01
CA VAL A 274 21.89 13.84 -15.94
C VAL A 274 21.41 12.61 -15.16
N THR A 275 22.24 12.06 -14.27
CA THR A 275 21.83 10.87 -13.49
C THR A 275 20.62 11.15 -12.59
N ALA A 276 20.54 12.35 -12.02
CA ALA A 276 19.44 12.79 -11.18
C ALA A 276 18.10 12.88 -11.90
N ILE A 277 18.10 13.22 -13.18
CA ILE A 277 16.87 13.34 -13.99
C ILE A 277 16.50 11.99 -14.62
N PHE A 278 17.47 11.28 -15.18
CA PHE A 278 17.18 10.04 -15.92
C PHE A 278 16.84 8.86 -15.00
N SER A 279 17.40 8.80 -13.77
CA SER A 279 17.10 7.73 -12.82
C SER A 279 15.62 7.66 -12.39
N PRO A 280 14.98 8.75 -11.90
CA PRO A 280 13.56 8.70 -11.53
C PRO A 280 12.65 8.48 -12.73
N ILE A 281 12.98 9.06 -13.89
CA ILE A 281 12.20 8.86 -15.13
C ILE A 281 12.24 7.38 -15.56
N GLY A 282 13.41 6.74 -15.49
CA GLY A 282 13.55 5.32 -15.82
C GLY A 282 12.73 4.41 -14.91
N VAL A 283 12.75 4.67 -13.59
CA VAL A 283 11.91 3.95 -12.62
C VAL A 283 10.43 4.12 -12.95
N VAL A 284 9.96 5.35 -13.17
CA VAL A 284 8.55 5.62 -13.49
C VAL A 284 8.14 4.92 -14.78
N ALA A 285 8.97 4.99 -15.83
CA ALA A 285 8.70 4.30 -17.10
C ALA A 285 8.60 2.78 -16.91
N LEU A 286 9.52 2.17 -16.15
CA LEU A 286 9.48 0.74 -15.84
C LEU A 286 8.20 0.35 -15.08
N LEU A 287 7.76 1.15 -14.12
CA LEU A 287 6.51 0.90 -13.38
C LEU A 287 5.27 0.97 -14.27
N PHE A 288 5.22 1.92 -15.20
CA PHE A 288 4.13 1.97 -16.19
C PHE A 288 4.14 0.73 -17.09
N ILE A 289 5.32 0.36 -17.62
CA ILE A 289 5.47 -0.87 -18.42
C ILE A 289 5.03 -2.08 -17.59
N ALA A 290 5.39 -2.16 -16.32
CA ALA A 290 5.05 -3.26 -15.42
C ALA A 290 3.53 -3.44 -15.24
N TYR A 291 2.82 -2.33 -15.07
CA TYR A 291 1.36 -2.31 -14.96
C TYR A 291 0.70 -2.74 -16.28
N TYR A 292 1.14 -2.17 -17.40
CA TYR A 292 0.58 -2.48 -18.71
C TYR A 292 0.90 -3.92 -19.17
N ALA A 293 2.09 -4.43 -18.85
CA ALA A 293 2.51 -5.79 -19.20
C ALA A 293 1.55 -6.84 -18.64
N VAL A 294 1.20 -6.73 -17.36
CA VAL A 294 0.33 -7.70 -16.70
C VAL A 294 -1.13 -7.49 -17.05
N THR A 295 -1.60 -6.23 -17.15
CA THR A 295 -3.00 -5.97 -17.50
C THR A 295 -3.36 -6.33 -18.93
N ARG A 296 -2.39 -6.33 -19.86
CA ARG A 296 -2.60 -6.76 -21.25
C ARG A 296 -2.13 -8.18 -21.54
N GLU A 297 -1.60 -8.90 -20.55
CA GLU A 297 -0.91 -10.20 -20.73
C GLU A 297 0.08 -10.18 -21.92
N SER A 298 0.82 -9.07 -22.08
CA SER A 298 1.72 -8.91 -23.22
C SER A 298 3.07 -9.55 -22.93
N ASN A 299 3.39 -10.61 -23.67
CA ASN A 299 4.67 -11.29 -23.56
C ASN A 299 5.87 -10.37 -23.82
N VAL A 300 5.71 -9.44 -24.78
CA VAL A 300 6.76 -8.48 -25.16
C VAL A 300 7.03 -7.50 -24.02
N LEU A 301 5.99 -6.84 -23.49
CA LEU A 301 6.14 -5.88 -22.40
C LEU A 301 6.67 -6.55 -21.12
N MET A 302 6.23 -7.78 -20.83
CA MET A 302 6.74 -8.55 -19.69
C MET A 302 8.22 -8.92 -19.86
N THR A 303 8.65 -9.28 -21.07
CA THR A 303 10.08 -9.56 -21.33
C THR A 303 10.93 -8.29 -21.13
N PHE A 304 10.49 -7.15 -21.64
CA PHE A 304 11.17 -5.86 -21.39
C PHE A 304 11.21 -5.52 -19.90
N LEU A 305 10.12 -5.76 -19.18
CA LEU A 305 10.08 -5.56 -17.73
C LEU A 305 11.10 -6.45 -17.01
N LEU A 306 11.18 -7.74 -17.33
CA LEU A 306 12.12 -8.66 -16.67
C LEU A 306 13.57 -8.26 -16.93
N ILE A 307 13.90 -7.83 -18.16
CA ILE A 307 15.22 -7.29 -18.49
C ILE A 307 15.50 -6.00 -17.70
N GLY A 308 14.53 -5.09 -17.65
CA GLY A 308 14.63 -3.84 -16.90
C GLY A 308 14.80 -4.04 -15.39
N LEU A 309 14.04 -4.95 -14.79
CA LEU A 309 14.17 -5.34 -13.38
C LEU A 309 15.54 -5.98 -13.10
N SER A 310 16.01 -6.85 -14.00
CA SER A 310 17.34 -7.46 -13.86
C SER A 310 18.45 -6.40 -13.92
N GLY A 311 18.34 -5.45 -14.85
CA GLY A 311 19.26 -4.32 -14.94
C GLY A 311 19.20 -3.40 -13.71
N GLY A 312 18.00 -3.14 -13.19
CA GLY A 312 17.79 -2.35 -11.97
C GLY A 312 18.40 -3.01 -10.73
N ILE A 313 18.22 -4.33 -10.56
CA ILE A 313 18.88 -5.09 -9.49
C ILE A 313 20.40 -5.04 -9.65
N GLY A 314 20.92 -5.23 -10.88
CA GLY A 314 22.35 -5.12 -11.16
C GLY A 314 22.91 -3.74 -10.81
N TYR A 315 22.18 -2.67 -11.13
CA TYR A 315 22.53 -1.30 -10.76
C TYR A 315 22.54 -1.11 -9.23
N LEU A 316 21.52 -1.58 -8.51
CA LEU A 316 21.49 -1.49 -7.05
C LEU A 316 22.68 -2.22 -6.41
N VAL A 317 23.05 -3.39 -6.93
CA VAL A 317 24.23 -4.15 -6.46
C VAL A 317 25.52 -3.37 -6.72
N ASP A 318 25.69 -2.83 -7.92
CA ASP A 318 26.83 -1.97 -8.27
C ASP A 318 26.93 -0.75 -7.33
N ARG A 319 25.79 -0.12 -7.00
CA ARG A 319 25.74 0.99 -6.05
C ARG A 319 26.08 0.56 -4.62
N VAL A 320 25.67 -0.62 -4.16
CA VAL A 320 26.14 -1.18 -2.89
C VAL A 320 27.66 -1.35 -2.91
N ILE A 321 28.21 -1.93 -3.97
CA ILE A 321 29.67 -2.09 -4.10
C ILE A 321 30.37 -0.74 -4.08
N ASP A 322 29.86 0.27 -4.78
CA ASP A 322 30.39 1.64 -4.81
C ASP A 322 30.48 2.25 -3.39
N ILE A 323 29.42 2.09 -2.58
CA ILE A 323 29.36 2.59 -1.19
C ILE A 323 30.48 2.01 -0.31
N TRP A 324 30.84 0.73 -0.52
CA TRP A 324 31.85 0.03 0.28
C TRP A 324 33.27 0.11 -0.29
N THR A 325 33.43 0.23 -1.60
CA THR A 325 34.75 0.24 -2.27
C THR A 325 35.31 1.65 -2.44
N VAL A 326 34.47 2.65 -2.69
CA VAL A 326 34.93 4.03 -2.85
C VAL A 326 35.36 4.57 -1.49
N SER A 327 36.68 4.70 -1.38
CA SER A 327 37.38 5.26 -0.22
C SER A 327 37.42 6.80 -0.26
N ASP A 328 36.53 7.45 -1.02
CA ASP A 328 36.34 8.89 -0.91
C ASP A 328 35.75 9.18 0.46
N ILE A 329 36.69 9.62 1.29
CA ILE A 329 36.58 10.01 2.68
C ILE A 329 35.40 11.00 2.85
N THR A 330 35.17 11.88 1.87
CA THR A 330 34.13 12.92 1.88
C THR A 330 32.72 12.49 1.44
N ARG A 331 32.55 11.36 0.74
CA ARG A 331 31.32 11.13 -0.06
C ARG A 331 30.27 10.24 0.59
N TYR A 332 30.66 9.29 1.44
CA TYR A 332 29.71 8.31 2.00
C TYR A 332 29.92 7.97 3.49
N LYS A 333 31.05 8.35 4.11
CA LYS A 333 31.57 7.64 5.30
C LYS A 333 30.61 7.54 6.50
N SER A 334 29.80 8.56 6.77
CA SER A 334 28.92 8.55 7.95
C SER A 334 27.47 8.14 7.66
N CYS A 335 27.07 8.02 6.38
CA CYS A 335 25.74 7.54 5.98
C CYS A 335 25.76 6.14 5.35
N LYS A 336 26.96 5.53 5.29
CA LYS A 336 27.20 4.20 4.72
C LYS A 336 26.26 3.13 5.25
N ILE A 337 26.03 3.11 6.57
CA ILE A 337 25.25 2.07 7.23
C ILE A 337 23.77 2.16 6.82
N SER A 338 23.15 3.32 7.01
CA SER A 338 21.73 3.54 6.65
C SER A 338 21.47 3.40 5.16
N LEU A 339 22.37 3.93 4.31
CA LEU A 339 22.26 3.81 2.86
C LEU A 339 22.37 2.36 2.40
N THR A 340 23.28 1.58 2.99
CA THR A 340 23.44 0.14 2.69
C THR A 340 22.22 -0.64 3.15
N MET A 341 21.71 -0.37 4.36
CA MET A 341 20.51 -1.03 4.87
C MET A 341 19.32 -0.79 3.94
N PHE A 342 19.06 0.47 3.58
CA PHE A 342 17.96 0.84 2.69
C PHE A 342 18.10 0.20 1.28
N THR A 343 19.31 0.25 0.71
CA THR A 343 19.59 -0.36 -0.60
C THR A 343 19.43 -1.88 -0.56
N THR A 344 19.84 -2.52 0.54
CA THR A 344 19.69 -3.98 0.73
C THR A 344 18.22 -4.38 0.77
N VAL A 345 17.37 -3.65 1.49
CA VAL A 345 15.92 -3.90 1.51
C VAL A 345 15.33 -3.71 0.12
N THR A 346 15.71 -2.64 -0.60
CA THR A 346 15.27 -2.40 -1.99
C THR A 346 15.64 -3.56 -2.92
N ILE A 347 16.84 -4.14 -2.79
CA ILE A 347 17.27 -5.33 -3.55
C ILE A 347 16.39 -6.54 -3.22
N LEU A 348 16.11 -6.78 -1.93
CA LEU A 348 15.29 -7.91 -1.50
C LEU A 348 13.85 -7.82 -2.04
N VAL A 349 13.23 -6.64 -1.99
CA VAL A 349 11.89 -6.42 -2.55
C VAL A 349 11.93 -6.59 -4.07
N SER A 350 12.93 -6.02 -4.75
CA SER A 350 13.09 -6.15 -6.21
C SER A 350 13.26 -7.60 -6.67
N LEU A 351 14.01 -8.42 -5.91
CA LEU A 351 14.17 -9.85 -6.18
C LEU A 351 12.84 -10.61 -5.99
N ALA A 352 12.08 -10.28 -4.94
CA ALA A 352 10.75 -10.84 -4.75
C ALA A 352 9.82 -10.46 -5.91
N THR A 353 9.83 -9.19 -6.35
CA THR A 353 9.06 -8.73 -7.51
C THR A 353 9.46 -9.48 -8.77
N PHE A 354 10.75 -9.64 -9.04
CA PHE A 354 11.25 -10.40 -10.18
C PHE A 354 10.73 -11.84 -10.17
N GLY A 355 10.83 -12.53 -9.04
CA GLY A 355 10.33 -13.90 -8.89
C GLY A 355 8.83 -14.02 -9.16
N VAL A 356 8.02 -13.12 -8.59
CA VAL A 356 6.56 -13.11 -8.80
C VAL A 356 6.19 -12.67 -10.22
N ALA A 357 6.98 -11.79 -10.85
CA ALA A 357 6.80 -11.39 -12.25
C ALA A 357 7.00 -12.58 -13.19
N VAL A 358 8.03 -13.41 -12.97
CA VAL A 358 8.24 -14.66 -13.72
C VAL A 358 7.07 -15.62 -13.53
N LEU A 359 6.57 -15.78 -12.30
CA LEU A 359 5.40 -16.62 -12.06
C LEU A 359 4.14 -16.11 -12.79
N ASN A 360 3.93 -14.79 -12.86
CA ASN A 360 2.84 -14.23 -13.65
C ASN A 360 3.03 -14.49 -15.14
N PHE A 361 4.25 -14.32 -15.65
CA PHE A 361 4.58 -14.57 -17.05
C PHE A 361 4.28 -16.04 -17.46
N LEU A 362 4.65 -17.01 -16.62
CA LEU A 362 4.36 -18.43 -16.85
C LEU A 362 2.86 -18.79 -16.76
N ASN A 363 2.04 -17.88 -16.23
CA ASN A 363 0.60 -18.04 -16.10
C ASN A 363 -0.21 -17.29 -17.17
N PHE A 364 0.44 -16.57 -18.08
CA PHE A 364 -0.23 -15.88 -19.19
C PHE A 364 -0.92 -16.86 -20.14
N GLY A 365 -2.07 -16.44 -20.70
CA GLY A 365 -2.87 -17.26 -21.62
C GLY A 365 -3.68 -18.37 -20.94
N LYS A 366 -3.58 -18.57 -19.62
CA LYS A 366 -4.33 -19.58 -18.88
C LYS A 366 -5.61 -19.02 -18.24
N GLY A 367 -6.28 -18.06 -18.87
CA GLY A 367 -7.57 -17.53 -18.41
C GLY A 367 -7.55 -16.56 -17.21
N LEU A 368 -6.37 -16.08 -16.80
CA LEU A 368 -6.21 -15.06 -15.74
C LEU A 368 -6.96 -13.77 -16.11
N MET A 369 -6.85 -13.31 -17.36
CA MET A 369 -7.57 -12.12 -17.83
C MET A 369 -9.09 -12.29 -17.88
N SER A 370 -9.61 -13.48 -18.17
CA SER A 370 -11.06 -13.74 -18.15
C SER A 370 -11.63 -13.57 -16.73
N ALA A 371 -10.91 -14.07 -15.72
CA ALA A 371 -11.27 -13.88 -14.32
C ALA A 371 -11.18 -12.40 -13.88
N LEU A 372 -10.16 -11.67 -14.34
CA LEU A 372 -10.00 -10.23 -14.07
C LEU A 372 -11.08 -9.37 -14.74
N LYS A 373 -11.46 -9.68 -15.98
CA LYS A 373 -12.54 -8.97 -16.70
C LYS A 373 -13.90 -9.22 -16.05
N ASN A 374 -14.18 -10.45 -15.63
CA ASN A 374 -15.38 -10.76 -14.86
C ASN A 374 -15.39 -10.03 -13.51
N LYS A 375 -14.22 -9.81 -12.88
CA LYS A 375 -14.09 -8.99 -11.67
C LYS A 375 -14.37 -7.50 -11.92
N LYS A 376 -13.96 -6.92 -13.05
CA LYS A 376 -14.17 -5.48 -13.35
C LYS A 376 -15.63 -5.06 -13.63
N GLY A 377 -16.55 -6.00 -13.82
CA GLY A 377 -17.96 -5.73 -14.15
C GLY A 377 -18.82 -5.13 -13.01
N GLY A 378 -18.35 -5.16 -11.77
CA GLY A 378 -18.92 -4.44 -10.63
C GLY A 378 -17.87 -3.49 -10.05
N SER A 379 -18.25 -2.27 -9.65
CA SER A 379 -17.29 -1.32 -9.10
C SER A 379 -16.58 -1.97 -7.89
N THR A 380 -15.25 -1.82 -7.79
CA THR A 380 -14.44 -2.39 -6.69
C THR A 380 -14.99 -1.99 -5.32
N ILE A 381 -15.67 -0.84 -5.28
CA ILE A 381 -16.31 -0.23 -4.12
C ILE A 381 -17.62 -0.95 -3.75
N ASP A 382 -18.51 -1.21 -4.70
CA ASP A 382 -19.76 -1.94 -4.44
C ASP A 382 -19.47 -3.34 -3.91
N ARG A 383 -18.42 -3.98 -4.44
CA ARG A 383 -18.00 -5.31 -4.02
C ARG A 383 -17.40 -5.33 -2.62
N SER A 384 -16.59 -4.35 -2.23
CA SER A 384 -16.04 -4.31 -0.87
C SER A 384 -17.11 -4.01 0.18
N LEU A 385 -18.15 -3.26 -0.18
CA LEU A 385 -19.35 -3.06 0.63
C LEU A 385 -20.19 -4.35 0.77
N GLU A 386 -20.40 -5.08 -0.32
CA GLU A 386 -21.06 -6.40 -0.28
C GLU A 386 -20.27 -7.42 0.56
N LEU A 387 -18.94 -7.49 0.40
CA LEU A 387 -18.10 -8.39 1.18
C LEU A 387 -18.16 -8.06 2.69
N ASN A 388 -18.20 -6.78 3.04
CA ASN A 388 -18.37 -6.33 4.42
C ASN A 388 -19.78 -6.66 4.96
N SER A 389 -20.84 -6.49 4.17
CA SER A 389 -22.21 -6.80 4.60
C SER A 389 -22.42 -8.32 4.81
N ILE A 390 -21.80 -9.15 3.96
CA ILE A 390 -21.80 -10.63 4.09
C ILE A 390 -20.98 -11.09 5.32
N ALA A 391 -19.86 -10.42 5.63
CA ALA A 391 -19.09 -10.71 6.83
C ALA A 391 -19.88 -10.35 8.11
N ASN A 392 -20.64 -9.25 8.08
CA ASN A 392 -21.47 -8.82 9.21
C ASN A 392 -22.71 -9.70 9.42
N SER A 393 -23.34 -10.20 8.35
CA SER A 393 -24.46 -11.14 8.45
C SER A 393 -24.03 -12.51 9.01
N GLY A 394 -22.80 -12.94 8.77
CA GLY A 394 -22.21 -14.13 9.38
C GLY A 394 -21.91 -13.99 10.88
N SER A 395 -21.49 -12.81 11.34
CA SER A 395 -21.22 -12.55 12.77
C SER A 395 -22.48 -12.32 13.60
N ARG A 396 -23.56 -11.77 13.01
CA ARG A 396 -24.83 -11.53 13.72
C ARG A 396 -25.63 -12.79 14.03
N ASN A 397 -25.33 -13.93 13.41
CA ASN A 397 -26.10 -15.16 13.60
C ASN A 397 -25.64 -16.04 14.78
N ASN A 398 -24.73 -15.54 15.63
CA ASN A 398 -24.24 -16.24 16.83
C ASN A 398 -24.74 -15.62 18.16
N GLY A 399 -25.80 -14.81 18.13
CA GLY A 399 -26.39 -14.22 19.33
C GLY A 399 -27.89 -14.49 19.44
N TYR A 400 -28.27 -15.31 20.43
CA TYR A 400 -29.62 -15.48 20.99
C TYR A 400 -30.76 -15.86 20.02
N GLY A 401 -30.95 -17.17 19.87
CA GLY A 401 -32.29 -17.70 19.65
C GLY A 401 -33.09 -17.59 20.96
N SER A 402 -34.09 -16.72 20.99
CA SER A 402 -35.18 -16.75 21.97
C SER A 402 -36.33 -15.84 21.54
N ASN A 403 -37.46 -16.48 21.20
CA ASN A 403 -38.85 -15.96 21.16
C ASN A 403 -39.17 -14.91 20.07
N GLY A 404 -40.27 -14.98 19.32
CA GLY A 404 -41.41 -15.89 19.30
C GLY A 404 -42.40 -15.38 18.24
N TYR A 405 -42.94 -16.26 17.41
CA TYR A 405 -44.05 -15.96 16.51
C TYR A 405 -45.33 -16.54 17.11
N PRO A 406 -46.41 -15.77 17.30
CA PRO A 406 -47.73 -16.34 17.52
C PRO A 406 -48.30 -16.78 16.16
N GLY A 407 -48.78 -18.02 16.11
CA GLY A 407 -49.33 -18.62 14.91
C GLY A 407 -50.76 -18.20 14.59
N GLN A 408 -51.15 -18.37 13.33
CA GLN A 408 -52.49 -18.79 12.91
C GLN A 408 -52.48 -19.06 11.39
N GLY A 409 -53.05 -20.19 10.95
CA GLY A 409 -53.37 -20.41 9.53
C GLY A 409 -53.10 -21.82 9.03
N THR A 410 -54.10 -22.69 9.18
CA THR A 410 -54.23 -24.10 8.79
C THR A 410 -54.24 -24.39 7.28
N GLY A 411 -53.84 -25.60 6.90
CA GLY A 411 -54.12 -26.24 5.59
C GLY A 411 -52.95 -27.10 5.10
N ASP A 412 -52.74 -28.31 5.61
CA ASP A 412 -53.25 -29.60 5.09
C ASP A 412 -52.30 -30.24 4.05
N TYR A 413 -52.24 -31.58 4.02
CA TYR A 413 -51.31 -32.51 3.33
C TYR A 413 -50.04 -32.95 4.08
N SER A 414 -50.13 -34.06 4.80
CA SER A 414 -49.45 -35.32 4.42
C SER A 414 -49.64 -36.40 5.50
N ASP A 415 -50.44 -37.42 5.15
CA ASP A 415 -50.58 -38.63 5.93
C ASP A 415 -49.36 -39.55 5.80
N GLN A 416 -48.97 -40.09 6.95
CA GLN A 416 -47.95 -41.11 7.15
C GLN A 416 -48.41 -42.49 6.64
N TYR A 417 -47.49 -43.24 6.02
CA TYR A 417 -47.43 -44.68 6.24
C TYR A 417 -46.21 -45.02 7.10
N LYS A 418 -46.50 -45.36 8.36
CA LYS A 418 -45.70 -46.21 9.27
C LYS A 418 -45.56 -47.61 8.61
N THR A 419 -44.63 -48.52 8.88
CA THR A 419 -43.99 -48.97 10.13
C THR A 419 -43.02 -50.11 9.74
N ALA A 420 -41.84 -50.22 10.38
CA ALA A 420 -41.11 -51.47 10.66
C ALA A 420 -39.88 -51.10 11.53
N VAL A 421 -39.96 -51.14 12.86
CA VAL A 421 -39.65 -52.30 13.74
C VAL A 421 -38.30 -52.95 13.40
N GLY A 422 -37.32 -52.74 14.27
CA GLY A 422 -35.99 -53.32 14.21
C GLY A 422 -35.17 -52.99 15.45
N SER A 423 -35.58 -53.52 16.58
CA SER A 423 -34.85 -53.52 17.85
C SER A 423 -33.66 -54.47 17.81
N SER A 424 -32.46 -54.01 18.17
CA SER A 424 -31.51 -54.83 18.92
C SER A 424 -30.45 -53.96 19.58
N ARG A 425 -30.27 -54.24 20.87
CA ARG A 425 -29.47 -53.57 21.89
C ARG A 425 -28.35 -54.55 22.29
N PHE A 426 -27.18 -54.02 22.65
CA PHE A 426 -26.12 -54.58 23.50
C PHE A 426 -25.11 -55.64 23.01
N GLY A 427 -23.85 -55.36 23.38
CA GLY A 427 -22.74 -56.30 23.68
C GLY A 427 -21.73 -56.43 22.54
N GLN A 428 -20.42 -56.22 22.70
CA GLN A 428 -19.52 -56.04 23.85
C GLN A 428 -18.37 -55.12 23.42
#